data_AF-A0A3S4IN43-F1
#
_entry.id   AF-A0A3S4IN43-F1
#
_cell.length_a   1.000
_cell.length_b   1.000
_cell.length_c   1.000
_cell.angle_alpha   90.00
_cell.angle_beta   90.00
_cell.angle_gamma   90.00
#
_symmetry.space_group_name_H-M   'P 1'
#
loop_
_entity.id
_entity.type
_entity.pdbx_description
1 polymer ?
#
loop_
_entity_poly.entity_id
_entity_poly.type
_entity_poly.pdbx_seq_one_letter_code
_entity_poly.pdbx_strand_id
1 'polypeptide(L)'
;MTLTAPMKRAGWATRQIAFIGDTLSLTGQKVPELFIVDLPCHENGWKQAGDTPLTGTESTMPSPPLGVVQRRLTFTHQRVYPGLTNEPRHWVRSNPQATAIAFLMRDDNGVAQLWLISPQGGEPRQLTHHATGVQSAFKLASVG
;
A
#
# COMPACT_ATOMS: atom_id res chain seq x y z
N MET A 1 -8.37 -45.40 -16.75
CA MET A 1 -9.08 -44.13 -16.99
C MET A 1 -8.74 -43.21 -15.82
N THR A 2 -7.68 -42.43 -15.94
CA THR A 2 -7.18 -41.59 -14.84
C THR A 2 -7.78 -40.19 -15.00
N LEU A 3 -8.66 -39.82 -14.08
CA LEU A 3 -9.22 -38.47 -13.99
C LEU A 3 -8.11 -37.51 -13.53
N THR A 4 -7.53 -36.76 -14.47
CA THR A 4 -6.75 -35.57 -14.14
C THR A 4 -7.73 -34.47 -13.74
N ALA A 5 -7.80 -34.17 -12.44
CA ALA A 5 -8.50 -32.97 -11.98
C ALA A 5 -7.83 -31.73 -12.62
N PRO A 6 -8.59 -30.77 -13.17
CA PRO A 6 -7.99 -29.55 -13.68
C PRO A 6 -7.37 -28.77 -12.51
N MET A 7 -6.06 -28.56 -12.60
CA MET A 7 -5.32 -27.67 -11.73
C MET A 7 -5.96 -26.28 -11.82
N LYS A 8 -6.67 -25.86 -10.78
CA LYS A 8 -7.18 -24.48 -10.67
C LYS A 8 -5.98 -23.54 -10.82
N ARG A 9 -5.83 -22.90 -11.97
CA ARG A 9 -4.94 -21.74 -12.11
C ARG A 9 -5.48 -20.70 -11.12
N ALA A 10 -4.79 -20.53 -10.00
CA ALA A 10 -5.03 -19.40 -9.12
C ALA A 10 -4.97 -18.14 -9.99
N GLY A 11 -6.09 -17.43 -10.08
CA GLY A 11 -6.18 -16.18 -10.81
C GLY A 11 -5.03 -15.27 -10.37
N TRP A 12 -4.29 -14.77 -11.35
CA TRP A 12 -3.18 -13.83 -11.21
C TRP A 12 -3.45 -12.83 -10.07
N ALA A 13 -2.71 -12.95 -8.97
CA ALA A 13 -2.66 -11.89 -7.99
C ALA A 13 -2.14 -10.63 -8.69
N THR A 14 -2.74 -9.48 -8.42
CA THR A 14 -2.20 -8.19 -8.86
C THR A 14 -0.76 -8.07 -8.36
N ARG A 15 0.17 -7.75 -9.27
CA ARG A 15 1.63 -7.74 -9.01
C ARG A 15 2.08 -6.45 -8.33
N GLN A 16 1.30 -5.98 -7.37
CA GLN A 16 1.58 -4.78 -6.61
C GLN A 16 1.35 -5.04 -5.13
N ILE A 17 2.23 -4.50 -4.30
CA ILE A 17 2.03 -4.49 -2.84
C ILE A 17 1.90 -3.05 -2.39
N ALA A 18 0.81 -2.75 -1.69
CA ALA A 18 0.63 -1.49 -0.99
C ALA A 18 0.97 -1.65 0.49
N PHE A 19 1.62 -0.64 1.07
CA PHE A 19 2.04 -0.65 2.47
C PHE A 19 2.14 0.77 3.02
N ILE A 20 2.22 0.88 4.35
CA ILE A 20 2.44 2.15 5.04
C ILE A 20 3.94 2.28 5.32
N GLY A 21 4.52 3.42 4.96
CA GLY A 21 5.91 3.77 5.25
C GLY A 21 6.00 5.11 5.97
N ASP A 22 6.96 5.25 6.87
CA ASP A 22 7.22 6.53 7.54
C ASP A 22 7.94 7.49 6.60
N THR A 23 7.42 8.71 6.50
CA THR A 23 8.18 9.86 6.00
C THR A 23 8.46 10.83 7.15
N LEU A 24 9.27 11.86 6.93
CA LEU A 24 9.52 12.89 7.92
C LEU A 24 8.92 14.23 7.48
N SER A 25 8.39 14.99 8.44
CA SER A 25 8.04 16.40 8.28
C SER A 25 9.31 17.26 8.23
N LEU A 26 9.16 18.56 7.93
CA LEU A 26 10.25 19.53 8.00
C LEU A 26 10.85 19.67 9.41
N THR A 27 10.08 19.32 10.44
CA THR A 27 10.51 19.33 11.85
C THR A 27 11.03 17.96 12.32
N GLY A 28 11.15 16.99 11.42
CA GLY A 28 11.65 15.64 11.74
C GLY A 28 10.60 14.73 12.40
N GLN A 29 9.33 15.11 12.44
CA GLN A 29 8.26 14.25 12.95
C GLN A 29 7.84 13.22 11.91
N LYS A 30 7.51 12.00 12.35
CA LYS A 30 7.03 10.95 11.46
C LYS A 30 5.66 11.30 10.88
N VAL A 31 5.53 11.17 9.57
CA VAL A 31 4.28 11.30 8.81
C VAL A 31 4.10 10.01 8.00
N PRO A 32 3.29 9.05 8.49
CA PRO A 32 3.06 7.80 7.77
C PRO A 32 2.33 8.04 6.46
N GLU A 33 2.77 7.40 5.38
CA GLU A 33 2.22 7.58 4.04
C GLU A 33 1.99 6.23 3.35
N LEU A 34 1.05 6.21 2.40
CA LEU A 34 0.78 5.04 1.58
C LEU A 34 1.80 4.97 0.45
N PHE A 35 2.42 3.81 0.30
CA PHE A 35 3.30 3.46 -0.80
C PHE A 35 2.76 2.25 -1.55
N ILE A 36 3.18 2.12 -2.80
CA ILE A 36 2.94 0.96 -3.63
C ILE A 36 4.21 0.58 -4.37
N VAL A 37 4.44 -0.72 -4.53
CA VAL A 37 5.56 -1.25 -5.32
C VAL A 37 5.04 -2.22 -6.37
N ASP A 38 5.49 -2.05 -7.60
CA ASP A 38 5.28 -3.00 -8.69
C ASP A 38 6.30 -4.13 -8.58
N LEU A 39 5.83 -5.38 -8.69
CA LEU A 39 6.65 -6.58 -8.52
C LEU A 39 6.99 -7.24 -9.85
N PRO A 40 8.18 -7.89 -9.94
CA PRO A 40 8.56 -8.61 -11.14
C PRO A 40 7.55 -9.67 -11.57
N CYS A 41 7.35 -9.70 -12.88
CA CYS A 41 6.41 -10.53 -13.62
C CYS A 41 6.87 -12.01 -13.72
N HIS A 42 8.18 -12.24 -13.64
CA HIS A 42 8.82 -13.53 -13.81
C HIS A 42 9.90 -13.73 -12.75
N GLU A 43 10.22 -14.99 -12.44
CA GLU A 43 11.22 -15.35 -11.43
C GLU A 43 12.58 -14.68 -11.67
N ASN A 44 13.05 -14.66 -12.92
CA ASN A 44 14.35 -14.06 -13.26
C ASN A 44 14.42 -12.57 -12.92
N GLY A 45 13.29 -11.85 -12.98
CA GLY A 45 13.24 -10.44 -12.62
C GLY A 45 13.52 -10.18 -11.14
N TRP A 46 13.30 -11.18 -10.27
CA TRP A 46 13.65 -11.07 -8.84
C TRP A 46 15.15 -11.23 -8.57
N LYS A 47 15.89 -11.82 -9.51
CA LYS A 47 17.31 -12.15 -9.37
C LYS A 47 18.23 -11.17 -10.11
N GLN A 48 17.64 -10.22 -10.85
CA GLN A 48 18.39 -9.26 -11.65
C GLN A 48 18.67 -8.00 -10.83
N ALA A 49 19.96 -7.72 -10.60
CA ALA A 49 20.39 -6.46 -10.00
C ALA A 49 20.10 -5.27 -10.92
N GLY A 50 19.77 -4.14 -10.32
CA GLY A 50 19.67 -2.84 -11.01
C GLY A 50 21.01 -2.12 -11.06
N ASP A 51 21.00 -0.81 -10.82
CA ASP A 51 22.20 0.02 -10.78
C ASP A 51 23.17 -0.37 -9.64
N THR A 52 22.64 -1.03 -8.60
CA THR A 52 23.38 -1.47 -7.42
C THR A 52 23.09 -2.95 -7.11
N PRO A 53 24.03 -3.67 -6.45
CA PRO A 53 23.84 -5.08 -6.13
C PRO A 53 22.61 -5.34 -5.24
N LEU A 54 21.90 -6.44 -5.50
CA LEU A 54 20.76 -6.87 -4.69
C LEU A 54 21.13 -7.04 -3.22
N THR A 55 22.32 -7.55 -2.95
CA THR A 55 22.85 -7.80 -1.60
C THR A 55 23.44 -6.56 -0.95
N GLY A 56 23.55 -5.45 -1.68
CA GLY A 56 24.33 -4.29 -1.24
C GLY A 56 25.84 -4.54 -1.34
N THR A 57 26.61 -3.68 -0.69
CA THR A 57 28.07 -3.77 -0.56
C THR A 57 28.46 -3.62 0.91
N GLU A 58 29.76 -3.61 1.23
CA GLU A 58 30.22 -3.30 2.60
C GLU A 58 29.75 -1.93 3.10
N SER A 59 29.54 -0.98 2.20
CA SER A 59 29.17 0.41 2.54
C SER A 59 27.76 0.81 2.10
N THR A 60 27.02 -0.07 1.43
CA THR A 60 25.67 0.23 0.93
C THR A 60 24.66 -0.85 1.28
N MET A 61 23.44 -0.43 1.58
CA MET A 61 22.34 -1.36 1.84
C MET A 61 21.95 -2.17 0.58
N PRO A 62 21.28 -3.32 0.77
CA PRO A 62 20.58 -4.03 -0.29
C PRO A 62 19.72 -3.11 -1.15
N SER A 63 19.68 -3.40 -2.44
CA SER A 63 18.90 -2.63 -3.41
C SER A 63 17.80 -3.49 -4.04
N PRO A 64 16.65 -2.90 -4.40
CA PRO A 64 15.57 -3.66 -5.02
C PRO A 64 15.99 -4.21 -6.39
N PRO A 65 15.34 -5.27 -6.90
CA PRO A 65 15.60 -5.78 -8.23
C PRO A 65 15.37 -4.75 -9.34
N LEU A 66 16.01 -4.97 -10.49
CA LEU A 66 15.90 -4.10 -11.66
C LEU A 66 14.43 -3.83 -12.00
N GLY A 67 14.09 -2.55 -12.14
CA GLY A 67 12.74 -2.10 -12.52
C GLY A 67 11.70 -2.17 -11.41
N VAL A 68 12.04 -2.64 -10.21
CA VAL A 68 11.16 -2.57 -9.04
C VAL A 68 11.19 -1.15 -8.49
N VAL A 69 10.08 -0.43 -8.67
CA VAL A 69 9.96 0.98 -8.27
C VAL A 69 8.91 1.10 -7.17
N GLN A 70 9.31 1.70 -6.06
CA GLN A 70 8.40 2.15 -5.01
C GLN A 70 7.86 3.54 -5.35
N ARG A 71 6.54 3.72 -5.33
CA ARG A 71 5.86 4.99 -5.53
C ARG A 71 5.11 5.39 -4.28
N ARG A 72 5.18 6.66 -3.90
CA ARG A 72 4.33 7.25 -2.86
C ARG A 72 2.98 7.61 -3.46
N LEU A 73 1.89 7.17 -2.84
CA LEU A 73 0.52 7.41 -3.30
C LEU A 73 -0.14 8.59 -2.58
N THR A 74 0.17 8.82 -1.31
CA THR A 74 -0.44 9.90 -0.53
C THR A 74 0.58 10.97 -0.14
N PHE A 75 0.16 12.23 -0.14
CA PHE A 75 0.98 13.39 0.17
C PHE A 75 0.24 14.28 1.17
N THR A 76 0.36 13.96 2.46
CA THR A 76 -0.53 14.48 3.51
C THR A 76 0.12 15.51 4.42
N HIS A 77 1.38 15.88 4.17
CA HIS A 77 2.15 16.83 4.99
C HIS A 77 1.46 18.16 5.24
N GLN A 78 0.61 18.62 4.31
CA GLN A 78 -0.10 19.89 4.39
C GLN A 78 -1.46 19.80 5.09
N ARG A 79 -1.93 18.60 5.46
CA ARG A 79 -3.22 18.43 6.15
C ARG A 79 -3.12 18.95 7.59
N VAL A 80 -4.25 19.36 8.16
CA VAL A 80 -4.35 19.77 9.58
C VAL A 80 -3.90 18.64 10.52
N TYR A 81 -4.20 17.40 10.14
CA TYR A 81 -3.71 16.18 10.77
C TYR A 81 -2.90 15.37 9.74
N PRO A 82 -1.58 15.59 9.65
CA PRO A 82 -0.74 14.89 8.68
C PRO A 82 -0.66 13.38 8.94
N GLY A 83 -0.53 12.62 7.85
CA GLY A 83 -0.25 11.20 7.87
C GLY A 83 -1.49 10.30 7.95
N LEU A 84 -1.28 9.06 7.52
CA LEU A 84 -2.19 7.95 7.81
C LEU A 84 -2.18 7.68 9.32
N THR A 85 -3.33 7.31 9.88
CA THR A 85 -3.43 7.01 11.32
C THR A 85 -3.13 5.54 11.59
N ASN A 86 -2.27 5.28 12.57
CA ASN A 86 -2.00 3.92 13.07
C ASN A 86 -2.92 3.52 14.22
N GLU A 87 -3.93 4.34 14.53
CA GLU A 87 -4.91 4.11 15.59
C GLU A 87 -6.33 4.16 15.01
N PRO A 88 -7.07 3.03 15.05
CA PRO A 88 -6.61 1.70 15.42
C PRO A 88 -5.55 1.15 14.45
N ARG A 89 -4.72 0.22 14.93
CA ARG A 89 -3.75 -0.46 14.07
C ARG A 89 -4.49 -1.18 12.96
N HIS A 90 -4.14 -0.87 11.72
CA HIS A 90 -4.75 -1.47 10.56
C HIS A 90 -3.68 -1.82 9.52
N TRP A 91 -4.04 -2.70 8.61
CA TRP A 91 -3.29 -2.93 7.41
C TRP A 91 -4.10 -2.39 6.24
N VAL A 92 -3.44 -1.82 5.24
CA VAL A 92 -4.10 -1.35 4.02
C VAL A 92 -4.68 -2.52 3.24
N ARG A 93 -5.75 -2.28 2.51
CA ARG A 93 -6.49 -3.34 1.80
C ARG A 93 -6.87 -2.90 0.39
N SER A 94 -6.54 -3.69 -0.61
CA SER A 94 -7.13 -3.51 -1.94
C SER A 94 -8.52 -4.12 -2.01
N ASN A 95 -9.40 -3.55 -2.84
CA ASN A 95 -10.62 -4.25 -3.24
C ASN A 95 -10.28 -5.45 -4.17
N PRO A 96 -11.20 -6.40 -4.37
CA PRO A 96 -10.94 -7.60 -5.20
C PRO A 96 -10.52 -7.28 -6.65
N GLN A 97 -11.02 -6.18 -7.20
CA GLN A 97 -10.69 -5.72 -8.56
C GLN A 97 -9.39 -4.90 -8.63
N ALA A 98 -8.73 -4.67 -7.50
CA ALA A 98 -7.53 -3.84 -7.36
C ALA A 98 -7.65 -2.46 -8.03
N THR A 99 -8.83 -1.84 -7.95
CA THR A 99 -9.09 -0.47 -8.42
C THR A 99 -9.04 0.56 -7.30
N ALA A 100 -9.07 0.12 -6.03
CA ALA A 100 -9.01 0.99 -4.87
C ALA A 100 -8.23 0.34 -3.72
N ILE A 101 -7.48 1.16 -2.99
CA ILE A 101 -6.78 0.82 -1.75
C ILE A 101 -7.44 1.59 -0.62
N ALA A 102 -7.87 0.86 0.40
CA ALA A 102 -8.48 1.37 1.61
C ALA A 102 -7.47 1.49 2.76
N PHE A 103 -7.54 2.61 3.46
CA PHE A 103 -6.66 2.96 4.59
C PHE A 103 -7.36 3.91 5.56
N LEU A 104 -6.80 4.10 6.76
CA LEU A 104 -7.28 5.07 7.73
C LEU A 104 -6.43 6.34 7.72
N MET A 105 -7.09 7.49 7.70
CA MET A 105 -6.49 8.82 7.82
C MET A 105 -7.48 9.72 8.58
N ARG A 106 -6.96 10.70 9.34
CA ARG A 106 -7.81 11.66 10.04
C ARG A 106 -8.40 12.69 9.06
N ASP A 107 -9.69 12.95 9.20
CA ASP A 107 -10.33 14.10 8.54
C ASP A 107 -9.94 15.43 9.21
N ASP A 108 -10.52 16.52 8.74
CA ASP A 108 -10.18 17.87 9.21
C ASP A 108 -10.68 18.16 10.63
N ASN A 109 -11.53 17.28 11.19
CA ASN A 109 -11.94 17.31 12.59
C ASN A 109 -11.08 16.39 13.46
N GLY A 110 -10.03 15.78 12.91
CA GLY A 110 -9.15 14.87 13.61
C GLY A 110 -9.73 13.48 13.83
N VAL A 111 -10.85 13.15 13.19
CA VAL A 111 -11.54 11.86 13.35
C VAL A 111 -10.97 10.84 12.37
N ALA A 112 -10.60 9.65 12.85
CA ALA A 112 -10.12 8.57 12.00
C ALA A 112 -11.24 8.03 11.10
N GLN A 113 -11.12 8.25 9.80
CA GLN A 113 -12.10 7.82 8.80
C GLN A 113 -11.49 6.79 7.85
N LEU A 114 -12.34 6.05 7.14
CA LEU A 114 -11.93 5.21 6.04
C LEU A 114 -11.78 6.06 4.78
N TRP A 115 -10.65 5.92 4.09
CA TRP A 115 -10.35 6.58 2.83
C TRP A 115 -10.03 5.56 1.75
N LEU A 116 -10.23 5.96 0.49
CA LEU A 116 -9.92 5.17 -0.69
C LEU A 116 -9.00 5.98 -1.62
N ILE A 117 -8.03 5.32 -2.23
CA ILE A 117 -7.22 5.89 -3.32
C ILE A 117 -7.02 4.85 -4.42
N SER A 118 -6.89 5.29 -5.67
CA SER A 118 -6.53 4.41 -6.78
C SER A 118 -5.05 3.96 -6.66
N PRO A 119 -4.70 2.72 -7.02
CA PRO A 119 -3.29 2.29 -7.12
C PRO A 119 -2.47 3.07 -8.16
N GLN A 120 -3.15 3.74 -9.10
CA GLN A 120 -2.53 4.64 -10.07
C GLN A 120 -2.19 6.01 -9.45
N GLY A 121 -2.67 6.30 -8.24
CA GLY A 121 -2.49 7.58 -7.54
C GLY A 121 -3.72 8.49 -7.67
N GLY A 122 -3.50 9.79 -7.50
CA GLY A 122 -4.55 10.81 -7.44
C GLY A 122 -4.99 11.15 -6.02
N GLU A 123 -6.09 11.88 -5.90
CA GLU A 123 -6.56 12.37 -4.61
C GLU A 123 -7.27 11.27 -3.79
N PRO A 124 -6.92 11.09 -2.50
CA PRO A 124 -7.70 10.30 -1.57
C PRO A 124 -9.15 10.76 -1.48
N ARG A 125 -10.08 9.82 -1.50
CA ARG A 125 -11.51 10.06 -1.27
C ARG A 125 -11.94 9.50 0.08
N GLN A 126 -12.48 10.37 0.93
CA GLN A 126 -13.12 9.96 2.18
C GLN A 126 -14.35 9.10 1.88
N LEU A 127 -14.49 7.97 2.58
CA LEU A 127 -15.61 7.05 2.42
C LEU A 127 -16.59 7.13 3.60
N THR A 128 -16.08 7.37 4.81
CA THR A 128 -16.91 7.50 6.02
C THR A 128 -16.87 8.90 6.58
N HIS A 129 -17.99 9.34 7.15
CA HIS A 129 -18.15 10.66 7.78
C HIS A 129 -18.79 10.51 9.15
N HIS A 130 -18.16 9.71 10.02
CA HIS A 130 -18.69 9.47 11.37
C HIS A 130 -18.27 10.56 12.35
N ALA A 131 -19.14 10.88 13.31
CA ALA A 131 -18.82 11.82 14.40
C ALA A 131 -17.75 11.27 15.35
N THR A 132 -17.64 9.93 15.44
CA THR A 132 -16.62 9.21 16.19
C THR A 132 -15.79 8.35 15.25
N GLY A 133 -14.49 8.21 15.53
CA GLY A 133 -13.57 7.51 14.62
C GLY A 133 -13.87 6.02 14.49
N VAL A 134 -13.41 5.42 13.38
CA VAL A 134 -13.37 3.95 13.21
C VAL A 134 -12.56 3.35 14.36
N GLN A 135 -13.16 2.43 15.13
CA GLN A 135 -12.57 1.90 16.37
C GLN A 135 -11.91 0.52 16.21
N SER A 136 -11.99 -0.09 15.03
CA SER A 136 -11.42 -1.42 14.76
C SER A 136 -10.91 -1.56 13.33
N ALA A 137 -10.18 -2.66 13.07
CA ALA A 137 -9.76 -3.00 11.70
C ALA A 137 -10.98 -3.26 10.79
N PHE A 138 -10.88 -2.88 9.53
CA PHE A 138 -11.94 -3.05 8.54
C PHE A 138 -11.63 -4.17 7.54
N LYS A 139 -12.67 -4.69 6.88
CA LYS A 139 -12.56 -5.62 5.75
C LYS A 139 -13.38 -5.10 4.57
N LEU A 140 -12.90 -5.30 3.36
CA LEU A 140 -13.69 -5.11 2.15
C LEU A 140 -14.38 -6.44 1.82
N ALA A 141 -15.71 -6.44 1.71
CA ALA A 141 -16.44 -7.58 1.21
C ALA A 141 -16.35 -7.60 -0.32
N SER A 142 -16.17 -8.79 -0.90
CA SER A 142 -16.44 -8.98 -2.33
C SER A 142 -17.94 -9.16 -2.49
N VAL A 143 -18.57 -8.31 -3.29
CA VAL A 143 -19.90 -8.63 -3.83
C VAL A 143 -19.66 -9.62 -4.97
N GLY A 144 -20.25 -10.82 -4.86
CA GLY A 144 -20.23 -11.83 -5.92
C GLY A 144 -21.32 -11.58 -6.94
#